data_AF-A0A972RK68-F1
#
_entry.id   AF-A0A972RK68-F1
#
_cell.length_a   1.000
_cell.length_b   1.000
_cell.length_c   1.000
_cell.angle_alpha   90.00
_cell.angle_beta   90.00
_cell.angle_gamma   90.00
#
_symmetry.space_group_name_H-M   'P 1'
#
loop_
_entity.id
_entity.type
_entity.pdbx_description
1 polymer ?
#
loop_
_entity_poly.entity_id
_entity_poly.type
_entity_poly.pdbx_seq_one_letter_code
_entity_poly.pdbx_strand_id
1 'polypeptide(L)'
;MFRHDPRFHGKRLVCSLCFALQGFALLVLGGLIGKPLWAGEVAPSSAEKHETVIALIDSHIRAAWQENDLRPSPPASDAEWCRRVYLDLIGRVPTVPELDAFLAQNSRGKRRELVDRLLGSEHLEAFADYWTAIWTNTLIGRTGGRQRRSLTSREGMADYLRQSILENKSYDRLASELLTASGGADPDQDGYNGAVNFLIEKMDDGGIQATAKTAEIFLGMAVQCTQCHNHPFNEYRQNQFWELNAFFRQVRIEREIDPDDEDLRIGKLVDRDFAGEGRALYRDGRSEIFLEERNGKLVDRDAQQIYDAPIYYELRNGQVQVAYPVFIDGTALADELADKDSEFGNSGYLEHVDRRQELVRLLVGAREFDRALVNRLWAHFFGHGFTKPIYDMGPHNPASHPELLDELGLAFRGTGFDMKSLMRWIVLSKPYALSSRESKGNRDDDPALGTPPQFSRFYVRQMQAEQLYGSLLAATQADATFDDDAQRDRMRERWLQQFSTAFGTDDGGEASTFNGSIPQTLMMMNGDLVRRAVSIDSGSFLDKIANNQELSNREKIRYLYRAALARLPSKEETTVCNALLASRQGDVVGTLQDIWWAMLNSNEFILIH
;
A
#
# COMPACT_ATOMS: atom_id res chain seq x y z
N MET A 1 64.83 -35.90 -18.64
CA MET A 1 65.06 -36.49 -19.98
C MET A 1 64.99 -35.33 -20.99
N PHE A 2 65.93 -35.28 -21.94
CA PHE A 2 66.31 -34.17 -22.84
C PHE A 2 65.20 -33.24 -23.39
N ARG A 3 65.36 -31.89 -23.26
CA ARG A 3 65.70 -30.85 -24.29
C ARG A 3 64.57 -30.56 -25.32
N HIS A 4 64.24 -29.30 -25.66
CA HIS A 4 65.15 -28.29 -26.24
C HIS A 4 64.73 -26.81 -26.06
N ASP A 5 65.76 -25.94 -25.97
CA ASP A 5 65.83 -24.46 -26.18
C ASP A 5 66.68 -24.24 -27.48
N PRO A 6 67.04 -23.04 -28.04
CA PRO A 6 66.94 -21.61 -27.60
C PRO A 6 66.33 -20.67 -28.70
N ARG A 7 66.38 -19.31 -28.75
CA ARG A 7 67.33 -18.26 -28.28
C ARG A 7 66.69 -16.85 -28.14
N PHE A 8 67.28 -16.01 -27.27
CA PHE A 8 67.28 -14.53 -27.33
C PHE A 8 68.56 -13.99 -28.00
N HIS A 9 68.57 -12.75 -28.52
CA HIS A 9 69.71 -11.78 -28.69
C HIS A 9 69.11 -10.44 -29.25
N GLY A 10 69.48 -9.20 -28.91
CA GLY A 10 70.35 -8.63 -27.85
C GLY A 10 70.88 -7.21 -28.20
N LYS A 11 71.08 -6.32 -27.19
CA LYS A 11 71.76 -4.97 -27.19
C LYS A 11 70.95 -3.74 -27.69
N ARG A 12 71.30 -2.47 -27.40
CA ARG A 12 71.68 -1.67 -26.18
C ARG A 12 72.10 -0.23 -26.62
N LEU A 13 72.10 0.76 -25.69
CA LEU A 13 72.72 2.13 -25.75
C LEU A 13 71.99 3.23 -26.59
N VAL A 14 72.09 4.56 -26.35
CA VAL A 14 72.24 5.45 -25.14
C VAL A 14 72.22 6.96 -25.55
N CYS A 15 71.71 7.88 -24.70
CA CYS A 15 71.88 9.38 -24.75
C CYS A 15 71.39 10.16 -26.02
N SER A 16 71.18 11.49 -26.10
CA SER A 16 71.05 12.60 -25.11
C SER A 16 70.55 13.93 -25.76
N LEU A 17 69.96 14.82 -24.92
CA LEU A 17 69.94 16.31 -24.97
C LEU A 17 69.21 17.16 -26.08
N CYS A 18 68.57 18.24 -25.58
CA CYS A 18 68.52 19.65 -26.08
C CYS A 18 67.35 20.27 -26.89
N PHE A 19 66.68 21.23 -26.22
CA PHE A 19 66.24 22.60 -26.62
C PHE A 19 65.38 22.90 -27.88
N ALA A 20 64.14 23.33 -27.59
CA ALA A 20 63.39 24.53 -28.05
C ALA A 20 63.69 25.24 -29.39
N LEU A 21 62.64 25.53 -30.18
CA LEU A 21 62.10 26.88 -30.44
C LEU A 21 60.81 26.90 -31.32
N GLN A 22 60.23 28.10 -31.48
CA GLN A 22 58.91 28.41 -32.03
C GLN A 22 58.74 28.20 -33.55
N GLY A 23 57.49 28.01 -34.01
CA GLY A 23 57.13 28.14 -35.44
C GLY A 23 55.62 27.91 -35.71
N PHE A 24 54.90 28.94 -36.13
CA PHE A 24 53.48 28.87 -36.49
C PHE A 24 53.33 28.50 -37.98
N ALA A 25 52.56 27.47 -38.32
CA ALA A 25 52.10 27.22 -39.69
C ALA A 25 50.78 26.43 -39.69
N LEU A 26 49.74 26.99 -40.34
CA LEU A 26 48.52 26.23 -40.65
C LEU A 26 48.82 25.22 -41.76
N LEU A 27 48.45 23.96 -41.56
CA LEU A 27 48.26 23.01 -42.65
C LEU A 27 47.16 22.02 -42.26
N VAL A 28 46.02 22.11 -42.96
CA VAL A 28 44.89 21.19 -42.80
C VAL A 28 45.21 19.90 -43.54
N LEU A 29 45.47 18.83 -42.79
CA LEU A 29 45.43 17.45 -43.28
C LEU A 29 44.98 16.52 -42.15
N GLY A 30 44.10 15.58 -42.50
CA GLY A 30 43.38 14.75 -41.52
C GLY A 30 44.31 13.77 -40.79
N GLY A 31 44.12 13.68 -39.47
CA GLY A 31 44.69 12.67 -38.60
C GLY A 31 43.74 12.40 -37.45
N LEU A 32 43.52 11.12 -37.11
CA LEU A 32 42.58 10.72 -36.07
C LEU A 32 43.02 11.25 -34.70
N ILE A 33 42.33 12.27 -34.20
CA ILE A 33 42.37 12.62 -32.77
C ILE A 33 41.29 11.80 -32.08
N GLY A 34 41.71 10.81 -31.31
CA GLY A 34 40.80 10.09 -30.42
C GLY A 34 40.14 11.08 -29.47
N LYS A 35 38.80 11.13 -29.47
CA LYS A 35 38.07 11.78 -28.38
C LYS A 35 38.49 11.10 -27.06
N PRO A 36 38.73 11.83 -25.97
CA PRO A 36 38.82 11.20 -24.67
C PRO A 36 37.44 10.61 -24.35
N LEU A 37 37.29 9.29 -24.49
CA LEU A 37 36.32 8.57 -23.69
C LEU A 37 36.78 8.74 -22.25
N TRP A 38 36.17 9.69 -21.54
CA TRP A 38 35.95 9.75 -20.08
C TRP A 38 35.09 10.98 -19.75
N ALA A 39 33.92 11.04 -20.39
CA ALA A 39 32.72 11.51 -19.72
C ALA A 39 31.91 10.25 -19.44
N GLY A 40 32.19 9.59 -18.31
CA GLY A 40 31.24 8.61 -17.79
C GLY A 40 29.99 9.37 -17.41
N GLU A 41 28.83 8.98 -17.96
CA GLU A 41 27.55 9.49 -17.49
C GLU A 41 27.45 9.15 -16.00
N VAL A 42 27.50 10.18 -15.16
CA VAL A 42 27.27 10.02 -13.73
C VAL A 42 25.81 9.61 -13.61
N ALA A 43 25.57 8.34 -13.25
CA ALA A 43 24.22 7.84 -13.07
C ALA A 43 23.47 8.76 -12.09
N PRO A 44 22.24 9.21 -12.43
CA PRO A 44 21.55 10.23 -11.66
C PRO A 44 21.35 9.78 -10.22
N SER A 45 21.53 10.71 -9.29
CA SER A 45 21.27 10.52 -7.87
C SER A 45 19.81 10.09 -7.62
N SER A 46 19.53 9.46 -6.47
CA SER A 46 18.16 9.12 -6.09
C SER A 46 17.23 10.34 -6.13
N ALA A 47 17.71 11.50 -5.68
CA ALA A 47 16.98 12.77 -5.75
C ALA A 47 16.59 13.15 -7.19
N GLU A 48 17.52 13.10 -8.15
CA GLU A 48 17.26 13.40 -9.56
C GLU A 48 16.30 12.39 -10.22
N LYS A 49 16.37 11.11 -9.80
CA LYS A 49 15.39 10.09 -10.20
C LYS A 49 13.98 10.43 -9.69
N HIS A 50 13.82 10.84 -8.42
CA HIS A 50 12.50 11.23 -7.91
C HIS A 50 11.94 12.48 -8.62
N GLU A 51 12.78 13.49 -8.89
CA GLU A 51 12.33 14.69 -9.63
C GLU A 51 11.81 14.37 -11.02
N THR A 52 12.44 13.41 -11.70
CA THR A 52 12.05 12.99 -13.06
C THR A 52 10.64 12.39 -13.05
N VAL A 53 10.32 11.55 -12.07
CA VAL A 53 8.98 10.93 -11.94
C VAL A 53 7.92 11.95 -11.48
N ILE A 54 8.28 12.89 -10.60
CA ILE A 54 7.36 13.99 -10.21
C ILE A 54 7.05 14.89 -11.42
N ALA A 55 8.05 15.22 -12.22
CA ALA A 55 7.87 16.01 -13.45
C ALA A 55 7.03 15.29 -14.51
N LEU A 56 7.11 13.96 -14.57
CA LEU A 56 6.31 13.08 -15.42
C LEU A 56 4.83 13.11 -15.00
N ILE A 57 4.51 12.95 -13.71
CA ILE A 57 3.15 13.13 -13.17
C ILE A 57 2.61 14.52 -13.55
N ASP A 58 3.39 15.56 -13.27
CA ASP A 58 3.05 16.95 -13.55
C ASP A 58 2.83 17.27 -15.05
N SER A 59 3.33 16.41 -15.94
CA SER A 59 3.22 16.56 -17.40
C SER A 59 1.95 15.91 -17.90
N HIS A 60 1.72 14.63 -17.60
CA HIS A 60 0.53 13.88 -18.02
C HIS A 60 -0.76 14.52 -17.51
N ILE A 61 -0.83 14.85 -16.22
CA ILE A 61 -2.01 15.48 -15.62
C ILE A 61 -2.30 16.86 -16.24
N ARG A 62 -1.25 17.60 -16.64
CA ARG A 62 -1.41 18.89 -17.33
C ARG A 62 -1.88 18.74 -18.77
N ALA A 63 -1.44 17.69 -19.47
CA ALA A 63 -1.94 17.37 -20.81
C ALA A 63 -3.45 17.06 -20.75
N ALA A 64 -3.87 16.21 -19.82
CA ALA A 64 -5.28 15.91 -19.58
C ALA A 64 -6.12 17.18 -19.29
N TRP A 65 -5.62 18.12 -18.49
CA TRP A 65 -6.31 19.41 -18.28
C TRP A 65 -6.43 20.24 -19.57
N GLN A 66 -5.40 20.23 -20.43
CA GLN A 66 -5.42 20.97 -21.71
C GLN A 66 -6.37 20.34 -22.72
N GLU A 67 -6.43 19.00 -22.78
CA GLU A 67 -7.31 18.24 -23.67
C GLU A 67 -8.79 18.36 -23.29
N ASN A 68 -9.09 18.51 -21.99
CA ASN A 68 -10.44 18.64 -21.45
C ASN A 68 -10.86 20.11 -21.17
N ASP A 69 -10.10 21.10 -21.66
CA ASP A 69 -10.34 22.55 -21.44
C ASP A 69 -10.43 22.98 -19.95
N LEU A 70 -9.89 22.18 -19.04
CA LEU A 70 -9.94 22.40 -17.59
C LEU A 70 -8.88 23.42 -17.14
N ARG A 71 -9.25 24.21 -16.12
CA ARG A 71 -8.32 25.09 -15.40
C ARG A 71 -8.23 24.63 -13.95
N PRO A 72 -7.06 24.18 -13.48
CA PRO A 72 -6.92 23.66 -12.14
C PRO A 72 -7.14 24.74 -11.08
N SER A 73 -7.50 24.31 -9.87
CA SER A 73 -7.55 25.16 -8.69
C SER A 73 -6.17 25.76 -8.38
N PRO A 74 -6.09 26.89 -7.66
CA PRO A 74 -4.80 27.41 -7.21
C PRO A 74 -4.11 26.42 -6.26
N PRO A 75 -2.78 26.50 -6.10
CA PRO A 75 -2.05 25.72 -5.11
C PRO A 75 -2.64 25.89 -3.70
N ALA A 76 -2.70 24.78 -2.96
CA ALA A 76 -3.06 24.77 -1.54
C ALA A 76 -2.08 25.65 -0.75
N SER A 77 -2.61 26.30 0.29
CA SER A 77 -1.77 27.00 1.26
C SER A 77 -0.80 26.03 1.93
N ASP A 78 0.34 26.52 2.42
CA ASP A 78 1.32 25.64 3.09
C ASP A 78 0.73 24.96 4.34
N ALA A 79 -0.19 25.63 5.05
CA ALA A 79 -0.94 25.07 6.17
C ALA A 79 -1.85 23.89 5.74
N GLU A 80 -2.64 24.09 4.69
CA GLU A 80 -3.55 23.10 4.08
C GLU A 80 -2.77 21.88 3.56
N TRP A 81 -1.70 22.10 2.80
CA TRP A 81 -0.84 21.02 2.30
C TRP A 81 -0.09 20.30 3.43
N CYS A 82 0.40 21.01 4.45
CA CYS A 82 1.03 20.42 5.63
C CYS A 82 0.06 19.50 6.39
N ARG A 83 -1.16 19.97 6.66
CA ARG A 83 -2.23 19.17 7.27
C ARG A 83 -2.44 17.85 6.51
N ARG A 84 -2.60 17.97 5.19
CA ARG A 84 -2.90 16.86 4.27
C ARG A 84 -1.78 15.80 4.27
N VAL A 85 -0.51 16.22 4.09
CA VAL A 85 0.62 15.28 4.04
C VAL A 85 0.91 14.60 5.38
N TYR A 86 0.66 15.27 6.51
CA TYR A 86 0.72 14.65 7.84
C TYR A 86 -0.34 13.55 8.01
N LEU A 87 -1.59 13.84 7.60
CA LEU A 87 -2.69 12.87 7.66
C LEU A 87 -2.42 11.64 6.80
N ASP A 88 -1.89 11.85 5.60
CA ASP A 88 -1.76 10.80 4.58
C ASP A 88 -0.48 9.98 4.70
N LEU A 89 0.60 10.52 5.30
CA LEU A 89 1.82 9.76 5.53
C LEU A 89 1.87 9.10 6.92
N ILE A 90 1.39 9.77 7.97
CA ILE A 90 1.55 9.30 9.36
C ILE A 90 0.25 9.26 10.18
N GLY A 91 -0.92 9.33 9.53
CA GLY A 91 -2.20 9.01 10.17
C GLY A 91 -2.70 10.03 11.20
N ARG A 92 -2.26 11.29 11.16
CA ARG A 92 -2.73 12.34 12.09
C ARG A 92 -2.51 13.74 11.55
N VAL A 93 -3.19 14.74 12.12
CA VAL A 93 -2.84 16.16 11.92
C VAL A 93 -1.44 16.50 12.51
N PRO A 94 -0.77 17.56 12.01
CA PRO A 94 0.41 18.08 12.67
C PRO A 94 0.04 18.69 14.03
N THR A 95 0.90 18.51 15.02
CA THR A 95 0.85 19.27 16.27
C THR A 95 1.19 20.74 16.00
N VAL A 96 0.80 21.65 16.91
CA VAL A 96 1.08 23.09 16.74
C VAL A 96 2.59 23.38 16.59
N PRO A 97 3.52 22.76 17.34
CA PRO A 97 4.96 22.96 17.13
C PRO A 97 5.45 22.47 15.75
N GLU A 98 4.99 21.32 15.27
CA GLU A 98 5.35 20.79 13.94
C GLU A 98 4.88 21.73 12.81
N LEU A 99 3.64 22.21 12.92
CA LEU A 99 3.06 23.17 11.98
C LEU A 99 3.82 24.49 11.99
N ASP A 100 4.05 25.07 13.17
CA ASP A 100 4.75 26.36 13.31
C ASP A 100 6.20 26.26 12.79
N ALA A 101 6.90 25.14 13.04
CA ALA A 101 8.24 24.89 12.51
C ALA A 101 8.26 24.85 10.97
N PHE A 102 7.31 24.14 10.35
CA PHE A 102 7.19 24.08 8.89
C PHE A 102 6.81 25.43 8.26
N LEU A 103 5.91 26.19 8.91
CA LEU A 103 5.50 27.50 8.42
C LEU A 103 6.60 28.55 8.55
N ALA A 104 7.45 28.46 9.58
CA ALA A 104 8.60 29.34 9.78
C ALA A 104 9.77 29.04 8.82
N GLN A 105 9.79 27.87 8.17
CA GLN A 105 10.90 27.43 7.34
C GLN A 105 10.99 28.21 6.01
N ASN A 106 12.08 28.95 5.84
CA ASN A 106 12.39 29.69 4.61
C ASN A 106 13.31 28.88 3.67
N SER A 107 12.84 27.72 3.20
CA SER A 107 13.51 26.92 2.18
C SER A 107 12.63 26.76 0.93
N ARG A 108 13.27 26.82 -0.26
CA ARG A 108 12.62 26.46 -1.54
C ARG A 108 12.26 24.96 -1.60
N GLY A 109 12.97 24.13 -0.84
CA GLY A 109 12.77 22.68 -0.74
C GLY A 109 11.84 22.23 0.39
N LYS A 110 11.27 23.15 1.19
CA LYS A 110 10.63 22.81 2.48
C LYS A 110 9.57 21.70 2.43
N ARG A 111 8.81 21.59 1.34
CA ARG A 111 7.82 20.51 1.16
C ARG A 111 8.48 19.13 1.04
N ARG A 112 9.58 19.03 0.27
CA ARG A 112 10.41 17.82 0.18
C ARG A 112 11.06 17.51 1.52
N GLU A 113 11.65 18.51 2.18
CA GLU A 113 12.30 18.36 3.48
C GLU A 113 11.30 17.88 4.56
N LEU A 114 10.03 18.30 4.51
CA LEU A 114 8.99 17.74 5.37
C LEU A 114 8.67 16.27 5.02
N VAL A 115 8.49 15.94 3.73
CA VAL A 115 8.21 14.56 3.29
C VAL A 115 9.34 13.61 3.65
N ASP A 116 10.60 14.03 3.52
CA ASP A 116 11.76 13.23 3.89
C ASP A 116 11.86 13.00 5.42
N ARG A 117 11.38 13.93 6.24
CA ARG A 117 11.24 13.74 7.70
C ARG A 117 10.07 12.79 8.04
N LEU A 118 8.91 12.96 7.39
CA LEU A 118 7.72 12.12 7.59
C LEU A 118 7.92 10.65 7.16
N LEU A 119 8.71 10.42 6.10
CA LEU A 119 9.07 9.07 5.62
C LEU A 119 10.33 8.50 6.29
N GLY A 120 11.09 9.36 6.99
CA GLY A 120 12.38 9.06 7.61
C GLY A 120 12.29 8.63 9.07
N SER A 121 13.44 8.60 9.75
CA SER A 121 13.58 8.10 11.13
C SER A 121 12.87 8.93 12.19
N GLU A 122 12.61 10.23 11.94
CA GLU A 122 11.94 11.13 12.91
C GLU A 122 10.50 10.69 13.21
N HIS A 123 9.80 10.15 12.20
CA HIS A 123 8.40 9.75 12.30
C HIS A 123 8.18 8.26 11.99
N LEU A 124 9.23 7.44 12.00
CA LEU A 124 9.19 6.04 11.57
C LEU A 124 8.16 5.19 12.34
N GLU A 125 8.06 5.35 13.66
CA GLU A 125 7.07 4.63 14.47
C GLU A 125 5.64 5.03 14.12
N ALA A 126 5.35 6.33 14.00
CA ALA A 126 4.02 6.83 13.62
C ALA A 126 3.63 6.44 12.19
N PHE A 127 4.60 6.43 11.27
CA PHE A 127 4.45 5.89 9.92
C PHE A 127 4.12 4.39 9.96
N ALA A 128 4.88 3.61 10.73
CA ALA A 128 4.67 2.17 10.87
C ALA A 128 3.30 1.85 11.49
N ASP A 129 2.91 2.50 12.59
CA ASP A 129 1.64 2.26 13.27
C ASP A 129 0.42 2.65 12.42
N TYR A 130 0.56 3.63 11.53
CA TYR A 130 -0.47 4.01 10.57
C TYR A 130 -0.55 3.00 9.42
N TRP A 131 0.54 2.78 8.70
CA TRP A 131 0.56 1.90 7.52
C TRP A 131 0.34 0.43 7.87
N THR A 132 0.70 -0.02 9.08
CA THR A 132 0.32 -1.35 9.60
C THR A 132 -1.18 -1.47 9.63
N ALA A 133 -1.89 -0.53 10.26
CA ALA A 133 -3.35 -0.57 10.35
C ALA A 133 -4.02 -0.52 8.95
N ILE A 134 -3.48 0.26 8.02
CA ILE A 134 -3.94 0.27 6.62
C ILE A 134 -3.77 -1.11 5.98
N TRP A 135 -2.56 -1.69 6.02
CA TRP A 135 -2.28 -2.98 5.38
C TRP A 135 -3.01 -4.16 6.05
N THR A 136 -3.13 -4.21 7.38
CA THR A 136 -3.94 -5.22 8.06
C THR A 136 -5.41 -5.14 7.62
N ASN A 137 -5.95 -3.92 7.47
CA ASN A 137 -7.31 -3.72 6.97
C ASN A 137 -7.46 -4.13 5.49
N THR A 138 -6.47 -3.87 4.62
CA THR A 138 -6.50 -4.30 3.21
C THR A 138 -6.40 -5.82 3.05
N LEU A 139 -5.53 -6.48 3.81
CA LEU A 139 -5.23 -7.90 3.62
C LEU A 139 -6.25 -8.84 4.30
N ILE A 140 -6.66 -8.53 5.53
CA ILE A 140 -7.59 -9.36 6.32
C ILE A 140 -8.88 -8.63 6.73
N GLY A 141 -9.15 -7.44 6.19
CA GLY A 141 -10.35 -6.67 6.52
C GLY A 141 -10.33 -6.06 7.92
N ARG A 142 -11.40 -5.35 8.30
CA ARG A 142 -11.59 -4.80 9.66
C ARG A 142 -12.05 -5.85 10.68
N THR A 143 -12.50 -7.03 10.22
CA THR A 143 -13.10 -8.12 11.02
C THR A 143 -12.30 -9.43 11.02
N GLY A 144 -11.31 -9.59 10.15
CA GLY A 144 -10.43 -10.76 10.16
C GLY A 144 -9.65 -10.87 11.47
N GLY A 145 -9.55 -12.11 11.97
CA GLY A 145 -9.03 -12.44 13.30
C GLY A 145 -9.89 -11.98 14.50
N ARG A 146 -11.07 -11.37 14.30
CA ARG A 146 -11.94 -10.88 15.41
C ARG A 146 -13.16 -11.75 15.68
N GLN A 147 -13.32 -12.83 14.93
CA GLN A 147 -14.46 -13.73 15.02
C GLN A 147 -14.21 -14.80 16.09
N ARG A 148 -15.24 -15.23 16.83
CA ARG A 148 -15.08 -16.31 17.82
C ARG A 148 -14.63 -17.59 17.11
N ARG A 149 -13.47 -18.15 17.52
CA ARG A 149 -12.79 -19.30 16.87
C ARG A 149 -12.29 -19.00 15.45
N SER A 150 -11.89 -17.76 15.17
CA SER A 150 -11.05 -17.47 13.99
C SER A 150 -9.73 -18.24 14.10
N LEU A 151 -9.25 -18.80 13.00
CA LEU A 151 -7.91 -19.40 12.91
C LEU A 151 -6.83 -18.35 12.59
N THR A 152 -7.24 -17.14 12.19
CA THR A 152 -6.39 -15.99 11.88
C THR A 152 -6.03 -15.25 13.16
N SER A 153 -4.74 -15.04 13.42
CA SER A 153 -4.28 -14.06 14.42
C SER A 153 -4.17 -12.68 13.78
N ARG A 154 -5.00 -11.74 14.25
CA ARG A 154 -4.92 -10.34 13.78
C ARG A 154 -3.65 -9.66 14.30
N GLU A 155 -3.22 -10.02 15.50
CA GLU A 155 -2.01 -9.52 16.15
C GLU A 155 -0.78 -9.99 15.38
N GLY A 156 -0.65 -11.30 15.13
CA GLY A 156 0.47 -11.83 14.33
C GLY A 156 0.57 -11.22 12.94
N MET A 157 -0.57 -10.93 12.29
CA MET A 157 -0.58 -10.19 11.02
C MET A 157 -0.09 -8.74 11.17
N ALA A 158 -0.53 -8.04 12.22
CA ALA A 158 -0.11 -6.66 12.47
C ALA A 158 1.39 -6.57 12.78
N ASP A 159 1.93 -7.49 13.59
CA ASP A 159 3.36 -7.53 13.93
C ASP A 159 4.24 -7.77 12.70
N TYR A 160 3.89 -8.74 11.86
CA TYR A 160 4.59 -9.02 10.61
C TYR A 160 4.61 -7.78 9.69
N LEU A 161 3.47 -7.10 9.55
CA LEU A 161 3.37 -5.89 8.73
C LEU A 161 4.15 -4.72 9.34
N ARG A 162 4.10 -4.54 10.67
CA ARG A 162 4.83 -3.50 11.38
C ARG A 162 6.32 -3.65 11.17
N GLN A 163 6.87 -4.85 11.38
CA GLN A 163 8.28 -5.14 11.13
C GLN A 163 8.65 -4.90 9.65
N SER A 164 7.82 -5.36 8.72
CA SER A 164 8.03 -5.15 7.28
C SER A 164 8.06 -3.67 6.89
N ILE A 165 7.27 -2.82 7.54
CA ILE A 165 7.24 -1.37 7.29
C ILE A 165 8.44 -0.66 7.92
N LEU A 166 8.86 -1.05 9.14
CA LEU A 166 10.07 -0.53 9.80
C LEU A 166 11.33 -0.82 8.98
N GLU A 167 11.42 -2.01 8.40
CA GLU A 167 12.52 -2.45 7.52
C GLU A 167 12.48 -1.82 6.12
N ASN A 168 11.41 -1.11 5.76
CA ASN A 168 11.11 -0.66 4.40
C ASN A 168 11.15 -1.80 3.37
N LYS A 169 10.52 -2.93 3.71
CA LYS A 169 10.40 -4.10 2.84
C LYS A 169 9.71 -3.72 1.52
N SER A 170 10.31 -4.14 0.41
CA SER A 170 9.78 -3.89 -0.93
C SER A 170 8.49 -4.67 -1.18
N TYR A 171 7.61 -4.14 -2.02
CA TYR A 171 6.26 -4.70 -2.20
C TYR A 171 6.27 -6.10 -2.84
N ASP A 172 7.23 -6.41 -3.72
CA ASP A 172 7.45 -7.76 -4.25
C ASP A 172 7.79 -8.76 -3.15
N ARG A 173 8.67 -8.39 -2.20
CA ARG A 173 9.05 -9.23 -1.06
C ARG A 173 7.87 -9.43 -0.11
N LEU A 174 7.11 -8.38 0.17
CA LEU A 174 5.88 -8.44 0.96
C LEU A 174 4.85 -9.38 0.31
N ALA A 175 4.57 -9.21 -0.98
CA ALA A 175 3.63 -10.07 -1.71
C ALA A 175 4.12 -11.53 -1.76
N SER A 176 5.42 -11.75 -2.00
CA SER A 176 6.03 -13.07 -2.00
C SER A 176 5.82 -13.77 -0.65
N GLU A 177 6.22 -13.12 0.45
CA GLU A 177 6.10 -13.69 1.79
C GLU A 177 4.63 -13.95 2.17
N LEU A 178 3.71 -13.02 1.90
CA LEU A 178 2.27 -13.23 2.16
C LEU A 178 1.67 -14.42 1.38
N LEU A 179 2.15 -14.66 0.16
CA LEU A 179 1.65 -15.72 -0.71
C LEU A 179 2.36 -17.06 -0.54
N THR A 180 3.62 -17.10 -0.09
CA THR A 180 4.38 -18.36 0.11
C THR A 180 4.67 -18.70 1.56
N ALA A 181 4.20 -17.91 2.53
CA ALA A 181 4.39 -18.23 3.94
C ALA A 181 3.79 -19.58 4.31
N SER A 182 4.47 -20.24 5.25
CA SER A 182 4.04 -21.43 5.98
C SER A 182 4.52 -21.28 7.43
N GLY A 183 3.82 -21.87 8.39
CA GLY A 183 4.07 -21.67 9.83
C GLY A 183 2.80 -21.43 10.65
N GLY A 184 2.98 -21.15 11.94
CA GLY A 184 1.91 -20.78 12.86
C GLY A 184 1.38 -19.36 12.62
N ALA A 185 0.07 -19.19 12.75
CA ALA A 185 -0.62 -17.89 12.68
C ALA A 185 -0.22 -16.95 13.81
N ASP A 186 -0.03 -17.51 15.00
CA ASP A 186 -0.02 -16.78 16.26
C ASP A 186 1.40 -16.71 16.89
N PRO A 187 1.80 -15.59 17.53
CA PRO A 187 3.14 -15.42 18.11
C PRO A 187 3.62 -16.55 19.01
N ASP A 188 2.71 -17.20 19.74
CA ASP A 188 3.04 -18.27 20.69
C ASP A 188 3.14 -19.69 20.06
N GLN A 189 2.98 -19.81 18.73
CA GLN A 189 3.12 -21.09 18.01
C GLN A 189 4.55 -21.44 17.59
N ASP A 190 4.87 -22.74 17.65
CA ASP A 190 6.06 -23.32 17.03
C ASP A 190 6.08 -23.04 15.51
N GLY A 191 7.12 -22.31 15.08
CA GLY A 191 7.25 -21.86 13.70
C GLY A 191 6.32 -20.69 13.34
N TYR A 192 6.03 -19.81 14.29
CA TYR A 192 5.31 -18.55 14.07
C TYR A 192 5.81 -17.80 12.83
N ASN A 193 4.87 -17.39 11.98
CA ASN A 193 5.13 -16.60 10.79
C ASN A 193 3.89 -15.74 10.47
N GLY A 194 3.79 -14.55 11.05
CA GLY A 194 2.60 -13.70 10.96
C GLY A 194 2.06 -13.43 9.55
N ALA A 195 2.87 -13.57 8.50
CA ALA A 195 2.46 -13.48 7.09
C ALA A 195 1.41 -14.54 6.68
N VAL A 196 1.39 -15.72 7.31
CA VAL A 196 0.43 -16.79 6.98
C VAL A 196 -1.03 -16.35 7.16
N ASN A 197 -1.27 -15.35 8.01
CA ASN A 197 -2.61 -14.85 8.32
C ASN A 197 -3.35 -14.28 7.10
N PHE A 198 -2.65 -13.83 6.05
CA PHE A 198 -3.31 -13.47 4.80
C PHE A 198 -4.02 -14.68 4.18
N LEU A 199 -3.32 -15.79 4.01
CA LEU A 199 -3.91 -16.99 3.42
C LEU A 199 -4.83 -17.73 4.39
N ILE A 200 -4.54 -17.80 5.69
CA ILE A 200 -5.44 -18.44 6.67
C ILE A 200 -6.83 -17.77 6.68
N GLU A 201 -6.90 -16.44 6.57
CA GLU A 201 -8.16 -15.69 6.49
C GLU A 201 -8.92 -15.92 5.17
N LYS A 202 -8.24 -16.38 4.10
CA LYS A 202 -8.80 -16.52 2.74
C LYS A 202 -8.84 -17.96 2.20
N MET A 203 -8.31 -18.94 2.93
CA MET A 203 -8.29 -20.34 2.52
C MET A 203 -9.52 -21.06 3.07
N ASP A 204 -10.52 -21.20 2.21
CA ASP A 204 -11.68 -22.08 2.40
C ASP A 204 -11.41 -23.50 1.84
N ASP A 205 -12.43 -24.37 1.87
CA ASP A 205 -12.41 -25.72 1.28
C ASP A 205 -12.38 -25.66 -0.28
N GLY A 206 -11.36 -25.02 -0.84
CA GLY A 206 -11.25 -24.70 -2.26
C GLY A 206 -10.08 -23.77 -2.58
N GLY A 207 -9.80 -22.79 -1.72
CA GLY A 207 -8.89 -21.67 -2.01
C GLY A 207 -9.56 -20.59 -2.87
N ILE A 208 -10.90 -20.56 -2.94
CA ILE A 208 -11.69 -19.66 -3.79
C ILE A 208 -11.48 -18.21 -3.35
N GLN A 209 -11.60 -17.94 -2.05
CA GLN A 209 -11.39 -16.60 -1.49
C GLN A 209 -9.92 -16.16 -1.63
N ALA A 210 -8.96 -17.07 -1.45
CA ALA A 210 -7.54 -16.80 -1.69
C ALA A 210 -7.26 -16.44 -3.16
N THR A 211 -7.91 -17.12 -4.11
CA THR A 211 -7.83 -16.83 -5.55
C THR A 211 -8.37 -15.42 -5.85
N ALA A 212 -9.59 -15.14 -5.40
CA ALA A 212 -10.26 -13.86 -5.65
C ALA A 212 -9.48 -12.69 -5.02
N LYS A 213 -9.11 -12.77 -3.74
CA LYS A 213 -8.42 -11.68 -3.05
C LYS A 213 -6.94 -11.54 -3.45
N THR A 214 -6.27 -12.60 -3.90
CA THR A 214 -4.93 -12.45 -4.51
C THR A 214 -5.00 -11.64 -5.80
N ALA A 215 -5.95 -11.95 -6.70
CA ALA A 215 -6.14 -11.19 -7.94
C ALA A 215 -6.60 -9.74 -7.68
N GLU A 216 -7.53 -9.53 -6.73
CA GLU A 216 -8.03 -8.19 -6.37
C GLU A 216 -6.96 -7.30 -5.72
N ILE A 217 -6.14 -7.86 -4.82
CA ILE A 217 -5.14 -7.10 -4.07
C ILE A 217 -3.87 -6.89 -4.89
N PHE A 218 -3.32 -7.96 -5.48
CA PHE A 218 -2.00 -7.90 -6.11
C PHE A 218 -2.03 -7.73 -7.62
N LEU A 219 -3.15 -7.98 -8.32
CA LEU A 219 -3.26 -7.78 -9.78
C LEU A 219 -4.30 -6.71 -10.15
N GLY A 220 -5.11 -6.27 -9.18
CA GLY A 220 -6.19 -5.30 -9.38
C GLY A 220 -7.25 -5.80 -10.36
N MET A 221 -7.59 -7.08 -10.28
CA MET A 221 -8.59 -7.73 -11.13
C MET A 221 -9.75 -8.30 -10.30
N ALA A 222 -10.98 -7.88 -10.58
CA ALA A 222 -12.18 -8.37 -9.90
C ALA A 222 -12.69 -9.70 -10.50
N VAL A 223 -11.98 -10.80 -10.24
CA VAL A 223 -12.29 -12.11 -10.85
C VAL A 223 -13.38 -12.92 -10.12
N GLN A 224 -13.84 -12.51 -8.93
CA GLN A 224 -14.78 -13.28 -8.09
C GLN A 224 -16.02 -13.78 -8.85
N CYS A 225 -16.69 -12.92 -9.61
CA CYS A 225 -17.90 -13.31 -10.36
C CYS A 225 -17.62 -14.42 -11.38
N THR A 226 -16.37 -14.54 -11.85
CA THR A 226 -16.00 -15.55 -12.84
C THR A 226 -15.92 -16.96 -12.30
N GLN A 227 -15.85 -17.16 -10.98
CA GLN A 227 -15.97 -18.48 -10.33
C GLN A 227 -17.15 -19.32 -10.89
N CYS A 228 -18.29 -18.66 -11.13
CA CYS A 228 -19.57 -19.31 -11.45
C CYS A 228 -20.03 -19.14 -12.92
N HIS A 229 -19.39 -18.27 -13.71
CA HIS A 229 -19.69 -18.05 -15.13
C HIS A 229 -18.69 -17.12 -15.82
N ASN A 230 -18.55 -17.20 -17.15
CA ASN A 230 -17.87 -16.16 -17.92
C ASN A 230 -18.51 -14.78 -17.65
N HIS A 231 -17.70 -13.74 -17.52
CA HIS A 231 -18.21 -12.39 -17.26
C HIS A 231 -19.08 -11.91 -18.45
N PRO A 232 -20.24 -11.27 -18.21
CA PRO A 232 -21.18 -10.94 -19.28
C PRO A 232 -20.73 -9.80 -20.21
N PHE A 233 -19.77 -8.97 -19.79
CA PHE A 233 -19.40 -7.72 -20.48
C PHE A 233 -17.89 -7.51 -20.69
N ASN A 234 -17.04 -8.47 -20.33
CA ASN A 234 -15.59 -8.40 -20.56
C ASN A 234 -15.05 -9.80 -20.92
N GLU A 235 -13.74 -9.90 -21.14
CA GLU A 235 -13.13 -11.14 -21.66
C GLU A 235 -12.85 -12.20 -20.58
N TYR A 236 -13.06 -11.90 -19.28
CA TYR A 236 -12.73 -12.81 -18.19
C TYR A 236 -13.66 -14.04 -18.18
N ARG A 237 -13.06 -15.23 -18.21
CA ARG A 237 -13.75 -16.53 -18.33
C ARG A 237 -13.70 -17.32 -17.04
N GLN A 238 -14.67 -18.23 -16.89
CA GLN A 238 -14.74 -19.13 -15.74
C GLN A 238 -13.52 -20.04 -15.63
N ASN A 239 -12.96 -20.51 -16.76
CA ASN A 239 -11.75 -21.35 -16.73
C ASN A 239 -10.57 -20.62 -16.09
N GLN A 240 -10.37 -19.33 -16.38
CA GLN A 240 -9.24 -18.54 -15.86
C GLN A 240 -9.27 -18.40 -14.32
N PHE A 241 -10.46 -18.32 -13.73
CA PHE A 241 -10.60 -18.34 -12.26
C PHE A 241 -10.08 -19.66 -11.67
N TRP A 242 -10.50 -20.79 -12.25
CA TRP A 242 -10.14 -22.12 -11.76
C TRP A 242 -8.68 -22.49 -12.09
N GLU A 243 -8.16 -22.00 -13.21
CA GLU A 243 -6.74 -22.08 -13.57
C GLU A 243 -5.85 -21.34 -12.55
N LEU A 244 -6.23 -20.13 -12.14
CA LEU A 244 -5.53 -19.40 -11.07
C LEU A 244 -5.74 -20.07 -9.69
N ASN A 245 -6.92 -20.64 -9.43
CA ASN A 245 -7.20 -21.38 -8.20
C ASN A 245 -6.33 -22.64 -8.05
N ALA A 246 -5.96 -23.28 -9.17
CA ALA A 246 -5.15 -24.50 -9.17
C ALA A 246 -3.78 -24.32 -8.50
N PHE A 247 -3.24 -23.08 -8.44
CA PHE A 247 -2.00 -22.78 -7.72
C PHE A 247 -2.11 -22.92 -6.19
N PHE A 248 -3.30 -22.67 -5.60
CA PHE A 248 -3.51 -22.74 -4.15
C PHE A 248 -3.83 -24.15 -3.62
N ARG A 249 -3.94 -25.16 -4.49
CA ARG A 249 -4.47 -26.49 -4.11
C ARG A 249 -3.52 -27.36 -3.29
N GLN A 250 -2.26 -26.97 -3.15
CA GLN A 250 -1.30 -27.58 -2.21
C GLN A 250 -1.47 -27.04 -0.77
N VAL A 251 -2.13 -25.90 -0.57
CA VAL A 251 -2.26 -25.25 0.75
C VAL A 251 -3.25 -25.97 1.66
N ARG A 252 -2.88 -26.18 2.93
CA ARG A 252 -3.77 -26.68 3.99
C ARG A 252 -3.63 -25.82 5.24
N ILE A 253 -4.75 -25.63 5.95
CA ILE A 253 -4.75 -25.11 7.31
C ILE A 253 -4.86 -26.29 8.28
N GLU A 254 -3.82 -26.51 9.06
CA GLU A 254 -3.87 -27.37 10.24
C GLU A 254 -4.43 -26.58 11.43
N ARG A 255 -5.16 -27.26 12.32
CA ARG A 255 -5.77 -26.65 13.52
C ARG A 255 -5.06 -27.19 14.74
N GLU A 256 -4.25 -26.36 15.37
CA GLU A 256 -3.60 -26.68 16.64
C GLU A 256 -4.50 -26.23 17.81
N ILE A 257 -4.31 -26.86 18.97
CA ILE A 257 -4.94 -26.44 20.23
C ILE A 257 -4.09 -25.29 20.77
N ASP A 258 -4.74 -24.20 21.17
CA ASP A 258 -4.08 -23.09 21.84
C ASP A 258 -3.50 -23.57 23.20
N PRO A 259 -2.22 -23.32 23.51
CA PRO A 259 -1.60 -23.79 24.76
C PRO A 259 -2.25 -23.24 26.04
N ASP A 260 -2.84 -22.05 25.98
CA ASP A 260 -3.38 -21.33 27.14
C ASP A 260 -4.93 -21.41 27.22
N ASP A 261 -5.62 -21.79 26.13
CA ASP A 261 -7.07 -22.05 26.10
C ASP A 261 -7.42 -23.32 25.29
N GLU A 262 -7.69 -24.44 25.99
CA GLU A 262 -8.06 -25.72 25.36
C GLU A 262 -9.33 -25.67 24.46
N ASP A 263 -10.16 -24.62 24.55
CA ASP A 263 -11.35 -24.38 23.74
C ASP A 263 -11.07 -23.51 22.49
N LEU A 264 -9.89 -22.87 22.40
CA LEU A 264 -9.42 -22.12 21.23
C LEU A 264 -8.62 -22.99 20.26
N ARG A 265 -8.70 -22.65 18.97
CA ARG A 265 -7.98 -23.32 17.90
C ARG A 265 -7.30 -22.26 17.06
N ILE A 266 -6.01 -22.44 16.84
CA ILE A 266 -5.15 -21.53 16.11
C ILE A 266 -4.70 -22.19 14.80
N GLY A 267 -4.60 -21.38 13.75
CA GLY A 267 -4.30 -21.86 12.41
C GLY A 267 -2.81 -22.09 12.20
N LYS A 268 -2.46 -23.12 11.45
CA LYS A 268 -1.10 -23.33 10.96
C LYS A 268 -1.15 -23.62 9.47
N LEU A 269 -0.48 -22.78 8.69
CA LEU A 269 -0.48 -22.88 7.24
C LEU A 269 0.67 -23.78 6.80
N VAL A 270 0.36 -24.80 6.02
CA VAL A 270 1.33 -25.73 5.46
C VAL A 270 1.01 -26.03 4.02
N ASP A 271 2.03 -26.37 3.24
CA ASP A 271 1.83 -27.04 1.96
C ASP A 271 1.81 -28.56 2.18
N ARG A 272 0.97 -29.23 1.40
CA ARG A 272 0.93 -30.69 1.30
C ARG A 272 0.73 -31.10 -0.15
N ASP A 273 1.15 -32.32 -0.47
CA ASP A 273 0.88 -32.92 -1.77
C ASP A 273 -0.63 -32.92 -2.09
N PHE A 274 -0.93 -32.59 -3.33
CA PHE A 274 -2.27 -32.58 -3.89
C PHE A 274 -2.33 -33.56 -5.05
N ALA A 275 -3.01 -34.68 -4.89
CA ALA A 275 -3.15 -35.71 -5.92
C ALA A 275 -4.17 -35.36 -7.04
N GLY A 276 -4.71 -34.14 -7.02
CA GLY A 276 -5.87 -33.75 -7.81
C GLY A 276 -7.19 -34.09 -7.13
N GLU A 277 -8.28 -33.57 -7.70
CA GLU A 277 -9.63 -33.96 -7.33
C GLU A 277 -10.04 -35.30 -7.98
N GLY A 278 -11.07 -35.93 -7.44
CA GLY A 278 -11.68 -37.13 -8.04
C GLY A 278 -10.95 -38.46 -7.85
N ARG A 279 -9.69 -38.50 -7.37
CA ARG A 279 -9.01 -39.75 -6.95
C ARG A 279 -8.11 -39.57 -5.73
N ALA A 280 -8.25 -40.48 -4.77
CA ALA A 280 -7.20 -40.78 -3.81
C ALA A 280 -6.27 -41.84 -4.42
N LEU A 281 -5.01 -41.47 -4.66
CA LEU A 281 -3.93 -42.42 -4.93
C LEU A 281 -3.06 -42.53 -3.68
N TYR A 282 -3.30 -43.57 -2.87
CA TYR A 282 -2.38 -43.98 -1.83
C TYR A 282 -1.09 -44.51 -2.47
N ARG A 283 0.09 -44.06 -2.00
CA ARG A 283 1.37 -44.68 -2.32
C ARG A 283 2.06 -45.16 -1.05
N ASP A 284 2.28 -46.46 -0.98
CA ASP A 284 3.20 -47.07 -0.01
C ASP A 284 4.65 -46.79 -0.43
N GLY A 285 5.57 -46.76 0.52
CA GLY A 285 6.85 -46.10 0.38
C GLY A 285 7.84 -46.76 -0.60
N ARG A 286 8.40 -45.90 -1.48
CA ARG A 286 9.60 -46.11 -2.33
C ARG A 286 9.46 -47.01 -3.55
N SER A 287 9.75 -46.44 -4.72
CA SER A 287 10.37 -47.09 -5.88
C SER A 287 11.07 -45.99 -6.69
N GLU A 288 12.17 -46.31 -7.39
CA GLU A 288 12.78 -45.37 -8.34
C GLU A 288 11.78 -45.08 -9.47
N ILE A 289 11.53 -43.81 -9.77
CA ILE A 289 10.50 -43.39 -10.73
C ILE A 289 11.07 -43.54 -12.15
N PHE A 290 10.46 -44.40 -12.96
CA PHE A 290 10.71 -44.49 -14.40
C PHE A 290 9.54 -43.83 -15.14
N LEU A 291 9.76 -42.66 -15.72
CA LEU A 291 8.74 -41.94 -16.49
C LEU A 291 8.64 -42.48 -17.92
N GLU A 292 7.42 -42.55 -18.45
CA GLU A 292 7.14 -42.72 -19.87
C GLU A 292 6.01 -41.76 -20.31
N GLU A 293 6.14 -41.18 -21.50
CA GLU A 293 5.08 -40.38 -22.10
C GLU A 293 4.04 -41.30 -22.76
N ARG A 294 2.77 -41.20 -22.34
CA ARG A 294 1.65 -41.92 -22.97
C ARG A 294 0.51 -40.96 -23.26
N ASN A 295 0.21 -40.78 -24.55
CA ASN A 295 -0.85 -39.89 -25.04
C ASN A 295 -0.72 -38.43 -24.55
N GLY A 296 0.52 -37.89 -24.51
CA GLY A 296 0.77 -36.52 -24.03
C GLY A 296 0.65 -36.33 -22.52
N LYS A 297 0.78 -37.42 -21.74
CA LYS A 297 0.80 -37.41 -20.28
C LYS A 297 2.00 -38.20 -19.76
N LEU A 298 2.63 -37.69 -18.71
CA LEU A 298 3.57 -38.48 -17.93
C LEU A 298 2.84 -39.60 -17.19
N VAL A 299 3.38 -40.80 -17.30
CA VAL A 299 2.96 -41.96 -16.54
C VAL A 299 4.18 -42.51 -15.81
N ASP A 300 4.09 -42.69 -14.49
CA ASP A 300 4.99 -43.59 -13.78
C ASP A 300 4.82 -44.99 -14.37
N ARG A 301 5.83 -45.48 -15.10
CA ARG A 301 5.80 -46.76 -15.83
C ARG A 301 5.44 -47.94 -14.93
N ASP A 302 5.85 -47.87 -13.66
CA ASP A 302 5.74 -48.97 -12.71
C ASP A 302 4.50 -48.81 -11.79
N ALA A 303 4.03 -47.58 -11.54
CA ALA A 303 2.80 -47.31 -10.76
C ALA A 303 1.53 -47.02 -11.60
N GLN A 304 1.64 -46.82 -12.92
CA GLN A 304 0.58 -46.31 -13.81
C GLN A 304 -0.05 -44.99 -13.33
N GLN A 305 0.70 -44.21 -12.55
CA GLN A 305 0.23 -42.99 -11.92
C GLN A 305 0.43 -41.80 -12.88
N ILE A 306 -0.64 -41.03 -13.06
CA ILE A 306 -0.61 -39.74 -13.75
C ILE A 306 -0.32 -38.68 -12.69
N TYR A 307 0.71 -37.85 -12.89
CA TYR A 307 1.10 -36.81 -11.93
C TYR A 307 0.24 -35.55 -12.00
N ASP A 308 -0.51 -35.37 -13.10
CA ASP A 308 -1.54 -34.35 -13.25
C ASP A 308 -2.42 -34.30 -12.00
N ALA A 309 -2.39 -33.16 -11.29
CA ALA A 309 -3.27 -32.89 -10.17
C ALA A 309 -4.33 -31.85 -10.58
N PRO A 310 -5.38 -32.29 -11.31
CA PRO A 310 -6.45 -31.44 -11.80
C PRO A 310 -7.34 -30.94 -10.65
N ILE A 311 -8.02 -29.84 -10.92
CA ILE A 311 -9.27 -29.52 -10.24
C ILE A 311 -10.44 -29.58 -11.22
N TYR A 312 -11.66 -29.72 -10.70
CA TYR A 312 -12.87 -29.70 -11.49
C TYR A 312 -13.78 -28.55 -11.09
N TYR A 313 -14.48 -28.01 -12.07
CA TYR A 313 -15.52 -27.01 -11.85
C TYR A 313 -16.72 -27.27 -12.76
N GLU A 314 -17.90 -26.87 -12.32
CA GLU A 314 -19.15 -27.09 -13.05
C GLU A 314 -19.57 -25.83 -13.80
N LEU A 315 -19.88 -25.97 -15.09
CA LEU A 315 -20.54 -24.95 -15.89
C LEU A 315 -22.05 -24.94 -15.58
N ARG A 316 -22.71 -23.80 -15.80
CA ARG A 316 -24.17 -23.64 -15.58
C ARG A 316 -25.09 -24.64 -16.32
N ASN A 317 -24.57 -25.40 -17.29
CA ASN A 317 -25.30 -26.46 -18.00
C ASN A 317 -25.09 -27.86 -17.40
N GLY A 318 -24.43 -27.99 -16.25
CA GLY A 318 -24.09 -29.27 -15.61
C GLY A 318 -22.84 -29.94 -16.19
N GLN A 319 -22.13 -29.30 -17.11
CA GLN A 319 -20.91 -29.86 -17.68
C GLN A 319 -19.73 -29.60 -16.76
N VAL A 320 -19.14 -30.67 -16.24
CA VAL A 320 -17.87 -30.62 -15.51
C VAL A 320 -16.72 -30.34 -16.48
N GLN A 321 -15.87 -29.40 -16.10
CA GLN A 321 -14.62 -29.03 -16.77
C GLN A 321 -13.44 -29.31 -15.86
N VAL A 322 -12.24 -29.38 -16.45
CA VAL A 322 -10.97 -29.53 -15.75
C VAL A 322 -10.16 -28.23 -15.82
N ALA A 323 -9.42 -27.91 -14.76
CA ALA A 323 -8.42 -26.84 -14.75
C ALA A 323 -7.08 -27.31 -14.16
N TYR A 324 -6.02 -26.64 -14.62
CA TYR A 324 -4.62 -26.82 -14.23
C TYR A 324 -4.00 -25.44 -13.97
N PRO A 325 -2.81 -25.34 -13.32
CA PRO A 325 -2.18 -24.04 -13.05
C PRO A 325 -1.82 -23.30 -14.34
N VAL A 326 -2.61 -22.27 -14.67
CA VAL A 326 -2.37 -21.32 -15.75
C VAL A 326 -2.56 -19.92 -15.20
N PHE A 327 -1.58 -19.06 -15.40
CA PHE A 327 -1.62 -17.68 -14.91
C PHE A 327 -2.56 -16.80 -15.78
N ILE A 328 -2.90 -15.61 -15.29
CA ILE A 328 -3.94 -14.74 -15.89
C ILE A 328 -3.68 -14.34 -17.35
N ASP A 329 -2.43 -14.36 -17.79
CA ASP A 329 -1.99 -14.05 -19.16
C ASP A 329 -2.00 -15.26 -20.11
N GLY A 330 -2.37 -16.45 -19.61
CA GLY A 330 -2.36 -17.70 -20.34
C GLY A 330 -1.09 -18.54 -20.17
N THR A 331 -0.11 -18.09 -19.37
CA THR A 331 1.12 -18.84 -19.10
C THR A 331 0.82 -20.11 -18.29
N ALA A 332 0.88 -21.27 -18.95
CA ALA A 332 0.67 -22.56 -18.29
C ALA A 332 1.94 -23.03 -17.57
N LEU A 333 1.79 -23.50 -16.33
CA LEU A 333 2.94 -23.96 -15.55
C LEU A 333 3.59 -25.21 -16.15
N ALA A 334 2.82 -26.03 -16.88
CA ALA A 334 3.33 -27.14 -17.68
C ALA A 334 4.39 -26.70 -18.69
N ASP A 335 4.11 -25.63 -19.45
CA ASP A 335 4.99 -25.14 -20.51
C ASP A 335 6.23 -24.46 -19.91
N GLU A 336 6.04 -23.62 -18.89
CA GLU A 336 7.12 -22.92 -18.15
C GLU A 336 8.11 -23.83 -17.41
N LEU A 337 7.73 -25.07 -17.12
CA LEU A 337 8.63 -26.07 -16.54
C LEU A 337 9.20 -27.03 -17.60
N ALA A 338 8.46 -27.32 -18.67
CA ALA A 338 8.98 -28.10 -19.80
C ALA A 338 10.21 -27.42 -20.43
N ASP A 339 10.19 -26.09 -20.58
CA ASP A 339 11.32 -25.27 -21.04
C ASP A 339 12.54 -25.28 -20.08
N LYS A 340 12.41 -25.89 -18.90
CA LYS A 340 13.47 -26.03 -17.87
C LYS A 340 13.85 -27.50 -17.62
N ASP A 341 13.60 -28.38 -18.61
CA ASP A 341 13.79 -29.83 -18.51
C ASP A 341 12.95 -30.50 -17.37
N SER A 342 11.83 -29.88 -16.96
CA SER A 342 10.94 -30.38 -15.91
C SER A 342 9.53 -30.64 -16.44
N GLU A 343 9.19 -31.90 -16.63
CA GLU A 343 7.91 -32.32 -17.21
C GLU A 343 6.71 -32.16 -16.22
N PHE A 344 6.95 -31.65 -15.01
CA PHE A 344 6.03 -31.74 -13.87
C PHE A 344 5.12 -30.52 -13.62
N GLY A 345 4.95 -29.57 -14.54
CA GLY A 345 4.18 -28.34 -14.25
C GLY A 345 2.69 -28.53 -13.92
N ASN A 346 2.09 -29.66 -14.30
CA ASN A 346 0.74 -30.05 -13.84
C ASN A 346 0.73 -30.86 -12.53
N SER A 347 1.90 -31.18 -11.96
CA SER A 347 2.01 -31.93 -10.72
C SER A 347 1.45 -31.15 -9.53
N GLY A 348 0.96 -31.88 -8.53
CA GLY A 348 0.61 -31.32 -7.21
C GLY A 348 1.50 -31.88 -6.09
N TYR A 349 2.56 -32.61 -6.42
CA TYR A 349 3.55 -33.10 -5.46
C TYR A 349 4.63 -32.04 -5.22
N LEU A 350 4.93 -31.76 -3.96
CA LEU A 350 5.89 -30.71 -3.57
C LEU A 350 7.33 -31.04 -3.93
N GLU A 351 7.68 -32.33 -4.03
CA GLU A 351 8.99 -32.78 -4.53
C GLU A 351 9.22 -32.46 -6.02
N HIS A 352 8.14 -32.19 -6.77
CA HIS A 352 8.21 -31.80 -8.18
C HIS A 352 8.02 -30.30 -8.41
N VAL A 353 7.03 -29.69 -7.73
CA VAL A 353 6.67 -28.28 -7.91
C VAL A 353 5.97 -27.72 -6.67
N ASP A 354 6.45 -26.57 -6.21
CA ASP A 354 5.70 -25.68 -5.31
C ASP A 354 4.95 -24.65 -6.17
N ARG A 355 3.63 -24.85 -6.30
CA ARG A 355 2.81 -23.99 -7.14
C ARG A 355 2.71 -22.56 -6.59
N ARG A 356 2.85 -22.33 -5.29
CA ARG A 356 2.78 -20.96 -4.73
C ARG A 356 4.01 -20.14 -5.06
N GLN A 357 5.19 -20.75 -5.04
CA GLN A 357 6.43 -20.10 -5.46
C GLN A 357 6.38 -19.70 -6.94
N GLU A 358 5.88 -20.59 -7.79
CA GLU A 358 5.72 -20.32 -9.22
C GLU A 358 4.63 -19.27 -9.50
N LEU A 359 3.51 -19.28 -8.76
CA LEU A 359 2.51 -18.20 -8.81
C LEU A 359 3.13 -16.85 -8.48
N VAL A 360 3.93 -16.76 -7.41
CA VAL A 360 4.60 -15.51 -7.01
C VAL A 360 5.59 -15.03 -8.06
N ARG A 361 6.36 -15.94 -8.68
CA ARG A 361 7.27 -15.59 -9.77
C ARG A 361 6.54 -14.93 -10.94
N LEU A 362 5.42 -15.52 -11.37
CA LEU A 362 4.60 -14.97 -12.46
C LEU A 362 3.91 -13.66 -12.06
N LEU A 363 3.37 -13.60 -10.84
CA LEU A 363 2.69 -12.44 -10.27
C LEU A 363 3.61 -11.21 -10.15
N VAL A 364 4.83 -11.36 -9.60
CA VAL A 364 5.81 -10.25 -9.54
C VAL A 364 6.35 -9.90 -10.95
N GLY A 365 6.33 -10.85 -11.89
CA GLY A 365 6.62 -10.60 -13.30
C GLY A 365 5.58 -9.74 -14.02
N ALA A 366 4.31 -9.83 -13.62
CA ALA A 366 3.17 -9.21 -14.30
C ALA A 366 3.14 -7.68 -14.22
N ARG A 367 2.71 -7.02 -15.31
CA ARG A 367 2.52 -5.56 -15.36
C ARG A 367 1.36 -5.10 -14.46
N GLU A 368 0.38 -5.99 -14.29
CA GLU A 368 -0.78 -5.85 -13.43
C GLU A 368 -0.38 -5.59 -11.98
N PHE A 369 0.72 -6.22 -11.52
CA PHE A 369 1.25 -6.07 -10.16
C PHE A 369 1.69 -4.64 -9.84
N ASP A 370 2.45 -4.03 -10.74
CA ASP A 370 2.92 -2.64 -10.60
C ASP A 370 1.73 -1.68 -10.56
N ARG A 371 0.80 -1.87 -11.52
CA ARG A 371 -0.37 -1.00 -11.70
C ARG A 371 -1.34 -1.10 -10.54
N ALA A 372 -1.53 -2.29 -9.97
CA ALA A 372 -2.46 -2.52 -8.86
C ALA A 372 -2.07 -1.69 -7.63
N LEU A 373 -0.78 -1.69 -7.25
CA LEU A 373 -0.33 -0.87 -6.14
C LEU A 373 -0.32 0.62 -6.48
N VAL A 374 0.14 1.00 -7.67
CA VAL A 374 0.12 2.41 -8.12
C VAL A 374 -1.31 2.97 -8.06
N ASN A 375 -2.30 2.24 -8.58
CA ASN A 375 -3.70 2.67 -8.57
C ASN A 375 -4.26 2.72 -7.14
N ARG A 376 -3.98 1.72 -6.29
CA ARG A 376 -4.44 1.69 -4.89
C ARG A 376 -3.83 2.82 -4.05
N LEU A 377 -2.53 3.06 -4.14
CA LEU A 377 -1.89 4.17 -3.41
C LEU A 377 -2.34 5.53 -3.96
N TRP A 378 -2.44 5.70 -5.27
CA TRP A 378 -3.00 6.92 -5.86
C TRP A 378 -4.41 7.21 -5.33
N ALA A 379 -5.28 6.20 -5.29
CA ALA A 379 -6.60 6.29 -4.70
C ALA A 379 -6.59 6.61 -3.20
N HIS A 380 -5.65 6.04 -2.44
CA HIS A 380 -5.48 6.35 -1.01
C HIS A 380 -5.21 7.85 -0.79
N PHE A 381 -4.30 8.45 -1.57
CA PHE A 381 -3.95 9.87 -1.44
C PHE A 381 -5.00 10.83 -2.02
N PHE A 382 -5.53 10.55 -3.22
CA PHE A 382 -6.46 11.43 -3.92
C PHE A 382 -7.95 11.16 -3.66
N GLY A 383 -8.31 10.06 -2.99
CA GLY A 383 -9.69 9.59 -2.83
C GLY A 383 -10.28 8.88 -4.05
N HIS A 384 -9.63 9.01 -5.22
CA HIS A 384 -10.00 8.35 -6.46
C HIS A 384 -8.75 7.81 -7.15
N GLY A 385 -8.81 6.55 -7.60
CA GLY A 385 -7.78 5.97 -8.48
C GLY A 385 -7.98 6.40 -9.93
N PHE A 386 -7.17 5.82 -10.82
CA PHE A 386 -7.37 5.94 -12.26
C PHE A 386 -8.58 5.13 -12.76
N THR A 387 -9.01 4.09 -12.02
CA THR A 387 -10.22 3.29 -12.31
C THR A 387 -11.22 3.34 -11.15
N LYS A 388 -12.48 2.97 -11.43
CA LYS A 388 -13.54 2.82 -10.42
C LYS A 388 -14.34 1.53 -10.72
N PRO A 389 -14.31 0.51 -9.85
CA PRO A 389 -13.52 0.41 -8.62
C PRO A 389 -12.01 0.30 -8.88
N ILE A 390 -11.23 0.56 -7.84
CA ILE A 390 -9.75 0.65 -7.91
C ILE A 390 -9.05 -0.71 -8.06
N TYR A 391 -9.78 -1.79 -7.80
CA TYR A 391 -9.35 -3.19 -7.86
C TYR A 391 -9.97 -3.96 -9.04
N ASP A 392 -10.56 -3.25 -10.00
CA ASP A 392 -11.01 -3.82 -11.28
C ASP A 392 -10.45 -2.99 -12.44
N MET A 393 -9.22 -3.29 -12.83
CA MET A 393 -8.58 -2.74 -14.01
C MET A 393 -8.75 -3.71 -15.18
N GLY A 394 -8.87 -3.16 -16.39
CA GLY A 394 -8.91 -3.94 -17.62
C GLY A 394 -9.47 -3.14 -18.80
N PRO A 395 -9.55 -3.73 -20.01
CA PRO A 395 -10.12 -3.04 -21.18
C PRO A 395 -11.58 -2.59 -21.00
N HIS A 396 -12.33 -3.25 -20.11
CA HIS A 396 -13.71 -2.90 -19.74
C HIS A 396 -13.84 -1.75 -18.74
N ASN A 397 -12.76 -1.45 -18.01
CA ASN A 397 -12.68 -0.34 -17.05
C ASN A 397 -11.38 0.45 -17.30
N PRO A 398 -11.32 1.24 -18.38
CA PRO A 398 -10.10 1.94 -18.77
C PRO A 398 -9.69 2.98 -17.72
N ALA A 399 -8.40 3.05 -17.46
CA ALA A 399 -7.80 4.06 -16.58
C ALA A 399 -8.02 5.48 -17.14
N SER A 400 -8.26 6.46 -16.27
CA SER A 400 -8.45 7.86 -16.66
C SER A 400 -7.19 8.51 -17.26
N HIS A 401 -6.01 8.00 -16.89
CA HIS A 401 -4.71 8.39 -17.43
C HIS A 401 -3.86 7.12 -17.66
N PRO A 402 -4.10 6.37 -18.74
CA PRO A 402 -3.51 5.04 -18.91
C PRO A 402 -1.98 5.09 -19.09
N GLU A 403 -1.46 6.06 -19.84
CA GLU A 403 -0.02 6.26 -20.06
C GLU A 403 0.69 6.61 -18.74
N LEU A 404 0.08 7.47 -17.91
CA LEU A 404 0.62 7.83 -16.60
C LEU A 404 0.67 6.63 -15.65
N LEU A 405 -0.39 5.81 -15.61
CA LEU A 405 -0.43 4.60 -14.81
C LEU A 405 0.65 3.58 -15.23
N ASP A 406 0.89 3.47 -16.53
CA ASP A 406 1.91 2.58 -17.10
C ASP A 406 3.34 3.05 -16.79
N GLU A 407 3.63 4.33 -17.03
CA GLU A 407 4.94 4.91 -16.74
C GLU A 407 5.25 4.94 -15.23
N LEU A 408 4.24 5.18 -14.38
CA LEU A 408 4.39 5.06 -12.92
C LEU A 408 4.61 3.60 -12.48
N GLY A 409 3.94 2.63 -13.09
CA GLY A 409 4.18 1.21 -12.83
C GLY A 409 5.62 0.81 -13.14
N LEU A 410 6.11 1.17 -14.33
CA LEU A 410 7.49 0.93 -14.75
C LEU A 410 8.51 1.66 -13.86
N ALA A 411 8.23 2.91 -13.47
CA ALA A 411 9.09 3.66 -12.54
C ALA A 411 9.13 3.00 -11.15
N PHE A 412 7.98 2.53 -10.65
CA PHE A 412 7.85 1.85 -9.37
C PHE A 412 8.61 0.51 -9.35
N ARG A 413 8.43 -0.35 -10.37
CA ARG A 413 9.25 -1.54 -10.60
C ARG A 413 10.74 -1.20 -10.67
N GLY A 414 11.09 -0.09 -11.35
CA GLY A 414 12.46 0.42 -11.48
C GLY A 414 13.12 0.88 -10.17
N THR A 415 12.36 1.08 -9.08
CA THR A 415 12.93 1.31 -7.73
C THR A 415 13.22 0.03 -6.96
N GLY A 416 12.86 -1.14 -7.51
CA GLY A 416 12.77 -2.37 -6.72
C GLY A 416 11.57 -2.34 -5.76
N PHE A 417 10.44 -1.83 -6.23
CA PHE A 417 9.16 -1.82 -5.51
C PHE A 417 9.18 -1.08 -4.15
N ASP A 418 9.93 0.03 -4.05
CA ASP A 418 9.97 0.86 -2.84
C ASP A 418 8.70 1.73 -2.70
N MET A 419 7.83 1.35 -1.76
CA MET A 419 6.58 2.07 -1.51
C MET A 419 6.81 3.52 -1.08
N LYS A 420 7.88 3.83 -0.35
CA LYS A 420 8.16 5.21 0.09
C LYS A 420 8.56 6.13 -1.07
N SER A 421 9.19 5.60 -2.12
CA SER A 421 9.43 6.32 -3.37
C SER A 421 8.12 6.73 -4.05
N LEU A 422 7.18 5.79 -4.19
CA LEU A 422 5.87 6.03 -4.80
C LEU A 422 5.03 7.04 -4.01
N MET A 423 4.95 6.88 -2.69
CA MET A 423 4.31 7.86 -1.79
C MET A 423 4.91 9.27 -1.97
N ARG A 424 6.25 9.37 -1.97
CA ARG A 424 6.98 10.64 -2.17
C ARG A 424 6.63 11.32 -3.50
N TRP A 425 6.54 10.56 -4.60
CA TRP A 425 6.17 11.12 -5.91
C TRP A 425 4.75 11.69 -5.91
N ILE A 426 3.80 10.96 -5.31
CA ILE A 426 2.40 11.38 -5.23
C ILE A 426 2.27 12.68 -4.42
N VAL A 427 2.80 12.74 -3.19
CA VAL A 427 2.58 13.89 -2.29
C VAL A 427 3.36 15.16 -2.67
N LEU A 428 4.40 15.03 -3.51
CA LEU A 428 5.16 16.17 -4.04
C LEU A 428 4.69 16.63 -5.43
N SER A 429 3.76 15.92 -6.06
CA SER A 429 3.17 16.31 -7.35
C SER A 429 2.35 17.60 -7.27
N LYS A 430 2.27 18.34 -8.38
CA LYS A 430 1.39 19.53 -8.51
C LYS A 430 -0.09 19.22 -8.29
N PRO A 431 -0.72 18.17 -8.85
CA PRO A 431 -2.12 17.84 -8.55
C PRO A 431 -2.36 17.63 -7.04
N TYR A 432 -1.48 16.91 -6.34
CA TYR A 432 -1.59 16.76 -4.89
C TYR A 432 -1.34 18.08 -4.14
N ALA A 433 -0.63 19.03 -4.74
CA ALA A 433 -0.40 20.36 -4.18
C ALA A 433 -1.53 21.38 -4.43
N LEU A 434 -2.62 21.02 -5.13
CA LEU A 434 -3.75 21.92 -5.39
C LEU A 434 -4.67 22.09 -4.17
N SER A 435 -5.35 23.23 -4.08
CA SER A 435 -6.45 23.41 -3.12
C SER A 435 -7.67 22.58 -3.52
N SER A 436 -8.46 22.15 -2.55
CA SER A 436 -9.76 21.50 -2.80
C SER A 436 -10.87 22.44 -3.24
N ARG A 437 -10.67 23.76 -3.10
CA ARG A 437 -11.69 24.75 -3.47
C ARG A 437 -11.98 24.70 -4.97
N GLU A 438 -13.20 24.34 -5.33
CA GLU A 438 -13.72 24.39 -6.70
C GLU A 438 -13.57 25.80 -7.30
N SER A 439 -13.22 25.84 -8.59
CA SER A 439 -13.23 27.03 -9.43
C SER A 439 -14.20 26.86 -10.59
N LYS A 440 -14.51 27.96 -11.29
CA LYS A 440 -15.34 27.90 -12.51
C LYS A 440 -14.73 27.08 -13.65
N GLY A 441 -13.42 26.82 -13.63
CA GLY A 441 -12.72 26.10 -14.69
C GLY A 441 -12.51 24.61 -14.42
N ASN A 442 -12.96 24.10 -13.28
CA ASN A 442 -12.85 22.69 -12.89
C ASN A 442 -14.06 22.21 -12.09
N ARG A 443 -15.24 22.76 -12.42
CA ARG A 443 -16.51 22.33 -11.85
C ARG A 443 -16.98 21.00 -12.43
N ASP A 444 -16.66 20.76 -13.70
CA ASP A 444 -17.06 19.56 -14.43
C ASP A 444 -16.14 18.35 -14.12
N ASP A 445 -15.03 18.58 -13.42
CA ASP A 445 -14.18 17.53 -12.81
C ASP A 445 -14.77 17.06 -11.47
N ASP A 446 -15.86 16.30 -11.55
CA ASP A 446 -16.57 15.73 -10.38
C ASP A 446 -16.74 14.20 -10.45
N PRO A 447 -15.71 13.42 -10.06
CA PRO A 447 -15.76 11.95 -10.07
C PRO A 447 -16.77 11.33 -9.09
N ALA A 448 -17.41 12.13 -8.21
CA ALA A 448 -18.55 11.68 -7.43
C ALA A 448 -19.77 11.39 -8.33
N LEU A 449 -19.90 12.09 -9.45
CA LEU A 449 -20.93 11.86 -10.48
C LEU A 449 -20.61 10.67 -11.40
N GLY A 450 -19.47 10.01 -11.21
CA GLY A 450 -19.06 8.84 -11.99
C GLY A 450 -18.24 9.14 -13.25
N THR A 451 -17.85 10.40 -13.47
CA THR A 451 -16.88 10.74 -14.52
C THR A 451 -15.46 10.29 -14.14
N PRO A 452 -14.58 10.01 -15.11
CA PRO A 452 -13.17 9.75 -14.83
C PRO A 452 -12.50 10.98 -14.19
N PRO A 453 -11.77 10.82 -13.07
CA PRO A 453 -11.14 11.95 -12.37
C PRO A 453 -10.03 12.58 -13.21
N GLN A 454 -10.02 13.92 -13.28
CA GLN A 454 -9.01 14.72 -13.97
C GLN A 454 -7.98 15.35 -13.01
N PHE A 455 -8.15 15.17 -11.69
CA PHE A 455 -7.25 15.64 -10.63
C PHE A 455 -6.94 17.14 -10.67
N SER A 456 -7.85 17.95 -11.22
CA SER A 456 -7.68 19.40 -11.40
C SER A 456 -7.94 20.22 -10.13
N ARG A 457 -8.28 19.55 -9.03
CA ARG A 457 -8.35 20.04 -7.65
C ARG A 457 -8.04 18.86 -6.72
N PHE A 458 -7.76 19.14 -5.46
CA PHE A 458 -7.75 18.05 -4.47
C PHE A 458 -9.20 17.65 -4.13
N TYR A 459 -9.58 16.38 -4.34
CA TYR A 459 -10.93 15.95 -3.99
C TYR A 459 -11.06 15.81 -2.48
N VAL A 460 -12.04 16.50 -1.90
CA VAL A 460 -12.31 16.44 -0.47
C VAL A 460 -12.77 15.02 -0.11
N ARG A 461 -12.08 14.39 0.85
CA ARG A 461 -12.41 13.05 1.33
C ARG A 461 -12.45 12.98 2.85
N GLN A 462 -13.15 11.98 3.38
CA GLN A 462 -13.23 11.76 4.83
C GLN A 462 -11.94 11.13 5.35
N MET A 463 -11.58 11.47 6.59
CA MET A 463 -10.57 10.73 7.33
C MET A 463 -11.02 9.27 7.52
N GLN A 464 -10.07 8.35 7.44
CA GLN A 464 -10.26 6.99 7.95
C GLN A 464 -10.34 7.02 9.48
N ALA A 465 -10.91 5.99 10.09
CA ALA A 465 -11.02 5.89 11.56
C ALA A 465 -9.64 6.05 12.23
N GLU A 466 -8.63 5.39 11.69
CA GLU A 466 -7.23 5.46 12.10
C GLU A 466 -6.71 6.92 12.10
N GLN A 467 -6.98 7.67 11.02
CA GLN A 467 -6.58 9.07 10.88
C GLN A 467 -7.30 9.98 11.88
N LEU A 468 -8.59 9.75 12.10
CA LEU A 468 -9.42 10.52 13.02
C LEU A 468 -8.99 10.29 14.49
N TYR A 469 -8.67 9.05 14.87
CA TYR A 469 -8.13 8.72 16.19
C TYR A 469 -6.79 9.41 16.45
N GLY A 470 -5.82 9.23 15.54
CA GLY A 470 -4.50 9.86 15.65
C GLY A 470 -4.58 11.39 15.67
N SER A 471 -5.50 11.96 14.91
CA SER A 471 -5.74 13.41 14.89
C SER A 471 -6.36 13.95 16.17
N LEU A 472 -7.27 13.21 16.81
CA LEU A 472 -7.80 13.58 18.12
C LEU A 472 -6.68 13.59 19.17
N LEU A 473 -5.84 12.55 19.24
CA LEU A 473 -4.72 12.54 20.19
C LEU A 473 -3.72 13.68 19.93
N ALA A 474 -3.32 13.89 18.67
CA ALA A 474 -2.38 14.94 18.29
C ALA A 474 -2.91 16.36 18.59
N ALA A 475 -4.22 16.57 18.40
CA ALA A 475 -4.86 17.86 18.64
C ALA A 475 -5.16 18.11 20.14
N THR A 476 -5.48 17.08 20.92
CA THR A 476 -6.09 17.22 22.25
C THR A 476 -5.28 16.64 23.41
N GLN A 477 -4.22 15.87 23.14
CA GLN A 477 -3.43 15.15 24.17
C GLN A 477 -4.29 14.33 25.15
N ALA A 478 -5.41 13.75 24.68
CA ALA A 478 -6.39 13.08 25.54
C ALA A 478 -5.86 11.77 26.17
N ASP A 479 -4.72 11.28 25.71
CA ASP A 479 -3.98 10.11 26.17
C ASP A 479 -2.80 10.46 27.12
N ALA A 480 -2.47 11.74 27.29
CA ALA A 480 -1.31 12.20 28.08
C ALA A 480 -1.42 11.96 29.60
N THR A 481 -2.50 11.34 30.08
CA THR A 481 -2.68 10.89 31.46
C THR A 481 -2.64 9.36 31.60
N PHE A 482 -2.23 8.62 30.56
CA PHE A 482 -2.10 7.17 30.62
C PHE A 482 -0.67 6.78 30.98
N ASP A 483 -0.54 6.03 32.07
CA ASP A 483 0.74 5.65 32.66
C ASP A 483 1.44 4.50 31.92
N ASP A 484 0.71 3.72 31.11
CA ASP A 484 1.21 2.58 30.35
C ASP A 484 0.67 2.54 28.90
N ASP A 485 1.40 1.88 28.00
CA ASP A 485 1.02 1.73 26.59
C ASP A 485 -0.19 0.82 26.39
N ALA A 486 -0.35 -0.21 27.22
CA ALA A 486 -1.50 -1.11 27.14
C ALA A 486 -2.84 -0.38 27.42
N GLN A 487 -2.84 0.73 28.18
CA GLN A 487 -3.99 1.64 28.32
C GLN A 487 -4.29 2.40 27.02
N ARG A 488 -3.25 2.88 26.32
CA ARG A 488 -3.37 3.52 25.00
C ARG A 488 -3.96 2.53 23.99
N ASP A 489 -3.41 1.32 23.92
CA ASP A 489 -3.86 0.28 22.98
C ASP A 489 -5.29 -0.17 23.27
N ARG A 490 -5.62 -0.51 24.53
CA ARG A 490 -7.01 -0.83 24.93
C ARG A 490 -7.98 0.33 24.67
N MET A 491 -7.55 1.60 24.63
CA MET A 491 -8.40 2.71 24.20
C MET A 491 -8.52 2.75 22.67
N ARG A 492 -7.41 2.61 21.94
CA ARG A 492 -7.35 2.59 20.47
C ARG A 492 -8.25 1.50 19.91
N GLU A 493 -8.15 0.28 20.42
CA GLU A 493 -8.97 -0.85 19.99
C GLU A 493 -10.45 -0.64 20.25
N ARG A 494 -10.85 -0.28 21.48
CA ARG A 494 -12.25 -0.03 21.84
C ARG A 494 -12.87 1.12 21.04
N TRP A 495 -12.07 2.10 20.62
CA TRP A 495 -12.52 3.18 19.76
C TRP A 495 -12.65 2.71 18.29
N LEU A 496 -11.64 2.03 17.75
CA LEU A 496 -11.65 1.52 16.36
C LEU A 496 -12.69 0.41 16.14
N GLN A 497 -13.00 -0.41 17.13
CA GLN A 497 -14.07 -1.43 17.09
C GLN A 497 -15.46 -0.83 16.83
N GLN A 498 -15.68 0.47 17.11
CA GLN A 498 -16.96 1.14 16.83
C GLN A 498 -17.17 1.40 15.33
N PHE A 499 -16.11 1.29 14.53
CA PHE A 499 -16.13 1.45 13.07
C PHE A 499 -16.31 0.15 12.29
N SER A 500 -16.12 -1.03 12.92
CA SER A 500 -16.23 -2.33 12.25
C SER A 500 -17.65 -2.89 12.14
N THR A 501 -18.66 -2.25 12.74
CA THR A 501 -19.91 -2.96 13.14
C THR A 501 -21.20 -2.34 12.57
N ALA A 502 -21.12 -1.37 11.64
CA ALA A 502 -22.32 -0.67 11.16
C ALA A 502 -23.07 -1.39 10.02
N PHE A 503 -22.37 -1.85 8.98
CA PHE A 503 -22.96 -2.59 7.85
C PHE A 503 -21.95 -3.60 7.30
N GLY A 504 -22.23 -4.89 7.50
CA GLY A 504 -21.55 -5.93 6.74
C GLY A 504 -22.01 -5.88 5.29
N THR A 505 -21.13 -5.40 4.41
CA THR A 505 -21.22 -5.75 2.98
C THR A 505 -20.49 -7.07 2.79
N ASP A 506 -21.17 -8.03 2.18
CA ASP A 506 -20.65 -9.39 1.93
C ASP A 506 -19.40 -9.38 1.01
N ASP A 507 -19.20 -8.27 0.31
CA ASP A 507 -18.10 -8.04 -0.65
C ASP A 507 -16.76 -7.69 0.02
N GLY A 508 -16.76 -7.37 1.32
CA GLY A 508 -15.56 -6.99 2.07
C GLY A 508 -14.83 -5.75 1.52
N GLY A 509 -15.58 -4.83 0.91
CA GLY A 509 -15.01 -3.73 0.12
C GLY A 509 -14.10 -2.78 0.92
N GLU A 510 -13.07 -2.24 0.25
CA GLU A 510 -12.09 -1.29 0.79
C GLU A 510 -12.67 0.10 1.16
N ALA A 511 -13.99 0.22 1.37
CA ALA A 511 -14.69 1.42 1.81
C ALA A 511 -14.40 1.69 3.31
N SER A 512 -13.16 2.10 3.58
CA SER A 512 -12.59 2.39 4.91
C SER A 512 -13.04 3.72 5.53
N THR A 513 -13.99 4.42 4.89
CA THR A 513 -14.43 5.78 5.17
C THR A 513 -15.30 5.92 6.42
N PHE A 514 -15.09 7.03 7.15
CA PHE A 514 -16.04 7.53 8.15
C PHE A 514 -17.33 7.97 7.45
N ASN A 515 -18.29 7.06 7.21
CA ASN A 515 -19.51 7.37 6.45
C ASN A 515 -20.48 8.36 7.13
N GLY A 516 -20.10 9.01 8.23
CA GLY A 516 -20.89 10.04 8.92
C GLY A 516 -22.19 9.51 9.50
N SER A 517 -22.26 8.21 9.83
CA SER A 517 -23.49 7.59 10.31
C SER A 517 -23.95 8.23 11.64
N ILE A 518 -25.24 8.12 11.96
CA ILE A 518 -25.79 8.67 13.21
C ILE A 518 -25.03 8.15 14.44
N PRO A 519 -24.71 6.84 14.58
CA PRO A 519 -23.86 6.35 15.66
C PRO A 519 -22.46 6.97 15.69
N GLN A 520 -21.79 7.11 14.53
CA GLN A 520 -20.45 7.71 14.43
C GLN A 520 -20.45 9.20 14.83
N THR A 521 -21.49 9.94 14.45
CA THR A 521 -21.66 11.35 14.81
C THR A 521 -21.96 11.50 16.30
N LEU A 522 -22.86 10.69 16.86
CA LEU A 522 -23.15 10.68 18.30
C LEU A 522 -21.93 10.29 19.15
N MET A 523 -21.09 9.37 18.64
CA MET A 523 -19.81 9.00 19.24
C MET A 523 -18.83 10.18 19.24
N MET A 524 -18.70 10.93 18.13
CA MET A 524 -17.87 12.15 18.11
C MET A 524 -18.39 13.22 19.07
N MET A 525 -19.71 13.36 19.21
CA MET A 525 -20.30 14.37 20.11
C MET A 525 -20.17 14.01 21.60
N ASN A 526 -20.25 12.72 21.96
CA ASN A 526 -20.48 12.28 23.35
C ASN A 526 -19.52 11.18 23.86
N GLY A 527 -18.66 10.62 23.01
CA GLY A 527 -17.80 9.47 23.34
C GLY A 527 -16.65 9.81 24.30
N ASP A 528 -16.09 8.80 24.96
CA ASP A 528 -15.07 8.97 26.01
C ASP A 528 -13.86 9.79 25.55
N LEU A 529 -13.39 9.57 24.32
CA LEU A 529 -12.24 10.28 23.77
C LEU A 529 -12.51 11.79 23.65
N VAL A 530 -13.71 12.17 23.18
CA VAL A 530 -14.07 13.59 23.06
C VAL A 530 -14.42 14.20 24.42
N ARG A 531 -15.03 13.44 25.34
CA ARG A 531 -15.20 13.87 26.74
C ARG A 531 -13.85 14.21 27.41
N ARG A 532 -12.81 13.40 27.17
CA ARG A 532 -11.43 13.68 27.63
C ARG A 532 -10.82 14.88 26.90
N ALA A 533 -11.01 14.97 25.58
CA ALA A 533 -10.51 16.08 24.77
C ALA A 533 -11.06 17.45 25.16
N VAL A 534 -12.31 17.51 25.65
CA VAL A 534 -12.97 18.75 26.11
C VAL A 534 -13.02 18.87 27.64
N SER A 535 -12.29 18.02 28.38
CA SER A 535 -12.17 18.17 29.83
C SER A 535 -11.53 19.52 30.17
N ILE A 536 -12.02 20.11 31.27
CA ILE A 536 -11.51 21.33 31.89
C ILE A 536 -10.92 21.03 33.28
N ASP A 537 -10.68 19.76 33.58
CA ASP A 537 -10.07 19.33 34.83
C ASP A 537 -8.60 19.79 34.88
N SER A 538 -8.08 20.02 36.10
CA SER A 538 -6.70 20.49 36.31
C SER A 538 -5.68 19.60 35.59
N GLY A 539 -4.84 20.19 34.74
CA GLY A 539 -3.83 19.47 33.95
C GLY A 539 -4.33 18.88 32.63
N SER A 540 -5.62 18.99 32.30
CA SER A 540 -6.15 18.72 30.95
C SER A 540 -5.56 19.67 29.90
N PHE A 541 -5.73 19.34 28.62
CA PHE A 541 -5.25 20.17 27.51
C PHE A 541 -5.88 21.57 27.49
N LEU A 542 -7.20 21.67 27.70
CA LEU A 542 -7.88 22.96 27.75
C LEU A 542 -7.51 23.76 29.00
N ASP A 543 -7.38 23.11 30.16
CA ASP A 543 -6.94 23.76 31.40
C ASP A 543 -5.54 24.40 31.23
N LYS A 544 -4.58 23.65 30.66
CA LYS A 544 -3.24 24.14 30.32
C LYS A 544 -3.26 25.38 29.41
N ILE A 545 -4.11 25.39 28.38
CA ILE A 545 -4.23 26.54 27.45
C ILE A 545 -4.95 27.72 28.11
N ALA A 546 -6.04 27.45 28.83
CA ALA A 546 -6.86 28.49 29.45
C ALA A 546 -6.10 29.21 30.58
N ASN A 547 -5.32 28.48 31.38
CA ASN A 547 -4.52 29.03 32.49
C ASN A 547 -3.15 29.57 32.06
N ASN A 548 -2.72 29.37 30.81
CA ASN A 548 -1.49 29.99 30.32
C ASN A 548 -1.62 31.53 30.33
N GLN A 549 -0.79 32.19 31.14
CA GLN A 549 -0.79 33.65 31.32
C GLN A 549 0.00 34.41 30.23
N GLU A 550 0.85 33.72 29.47
CA GLU A 550 1.61 34.31 28.36
C GLU A 550 0.73 34.51 27.11
N LEU A 551 -0.38 33.77 27.00
CA LEU A 551 -1.29 33.83 25.86
C LEU A 551 -2.47 34.76 26.13
N SER A 552 -2.70 35.74 25.24
CA SER A 552 -3.97 36.46 25.21
C SER A 552 -5.14 35.53 24.83
N ASN A 553 -6.39 35.91 25.14
CA ASN A 553 -7.57 35.14 24.73
C ASN A 553 -7.63 34.92 23.20
N ARG A 554 -7.12 35.89 22.42
CA ARG A 554 -6.99 35.79 20.97
C ARG A 554 -5.97 34.72 20.56
N GLU A 555 -4.85 34.62 21.28
CA GLU A 555 -3.82 33.60 21.01
C GLU A 555 -4.26 32.20 21.46
N LYS A 556 -5.01 32.08 22.56
CA LYS A 556 -5.66 30.83 22.98
C LYS A 556 -6.58 30.30 21.87
N ILE A 557 -7.46 31.14 21.31
CA ILE A 557 -8.29 30.77 20.15
C ILE A 557 -7.43 30.39 18.94
N ARG A 558 -6.41 31.19 18.58
CA ARG A 558 -5.50 30.88 17.45
C ARG A 558 -4.69 29.59 17.67
N TYR A 559 -4.42 29.20 18.91
CA TYR A 559 -3.79 27.92 19.23
C TYR A 559 -4.75 26.76 18.92
N LEU A 560 -6.00 26.83 19.41
CA LEU A 560 -7.01 25.80 19.13
C LEU A 560 -7.27 25.63 17.62
N TYR A 561 -7.41 26.71 16.86
CA TYR A 561 -7.58 26.63 15.39
C TYR A 561 -6.39 25.96 14.68
N ARG A 562 -5.16 26.16 15.17
CA ARG A 562 -3.97 25.46 14.64
C ARG A 562 -3.96 23.99 15.04
N ALA A 563 -4.31 23.66 16.28
CA ALA A 563 -4.36 22.29 16.77
C ALA A 563 -5.43 21.44 16.05
N ALA A 564 -6.64 21.97 15.88
CA ALA A 564 -7.74 21.25 15.21
C ALA A 564 -7.62 21.27 13.68
N LEU A 565 -7.40 22.45 13.08
CA LEU A 565 -7.58 22.70 11.64
C LEU A 565 -6.29 23.10 10.90
N ALA A 566 -5.14 23.12 11.59
CA ALA A 566 -3.84 23.54 11.05
C ALA A 566 -3.79 24.95 10.43
N ARG A 567 -4.77 25.82 10.73
CA ARG A 567 -4.86 27.19 10.18
C ARG A 567 -5.17 28.22 11.27
N LEU A 568 -5.29 29.48 10.86
CA LEU A 568 -5.83 30.55 11.70
C LEU A 568 -7.35 30.68 11.47
N PRO A 569 -8.10 31.23 12.45
CA PRO A 569 -9.50 31.59 12.22
C PRO A 569 -9.59 32.69 11.16
N SER A 570 -10.64 32.60 10.34
CA SER A 570 -11.12 33.66 9.45
C SER A 570 -11.60 34.88 10.26
N LYS A 571 -11.97 35.96 9.56
CA LYS A 571 -12.50 37.16 10.21
C LYS A 571 -13.85 36.88 10.86
N GLU A 572 -14.66 36.11 10.15
CA GLU A 572 -16.00 35.68 10.50
C GLU A 572 -15.96 34.80 11.76
N GLU A 573 -15.11 33.77 11.76
CA GLU A 573 -14.86 32.91 12.93
C GLU A 573 -14.30 33.70 14.13
N THR A 574 -13.38 34.63 13.89
CA THR A 574 -12.85 35.51 14.94
C THR A 574 -13.96 36.35 15.57
N THR A 575 -14.89 36.87 14.76
CA THR A 575 -16.05 37.63 15.25
C THR A 575 -16.99 36.75 16.10
N VAL A 576 -17.28 35.52 15.67
CA VAL A 576 -18.10 34.56 16.43
C VAL A 576 -17.45 34.21 17.78
N CYS A 577 -16.15 33.88 17.79
CA CYS A 577 -15.43 33.53 19.03
C CYS A 577 -15.38 34.71 20.01
N ASN A 578 -15.20 35.94 19.53
CA ASN A 578 -15.22 37.14 20.37
C ASN A 578 -16.62 37.43 20.94
N ALA A 579 -17.68 37.20 20.16
CA ALA A 579 -19.05 37.35 20.64
C ALA A 579 -19.39 36.32 21.74
N LEU A 580 -18.93 35.07 21.59
CA LEU A 580 -19.09 34.03 22.60
C LEU A 580 -18.34 34.39 23.90
N LEU A 581 -17.07 34.80 23.81
CA LEU A 581 -16.30 35.29 24.97
C LEU A 581 -17.01 36.44 25.72
N ALA A 582 -17.61 37.37 24.98
CA ALA A 582 -18.38 38.46 25.59
C ALA A 582 -19.66 37.97 26.28
N SER A 583 -20.38 37.01 25.67
CA SER A 583 -21.62 36.44 26.26
C SER A 583 -21.39 35.66 27.55
N ARG A 584 -20.23 35.01 27.70
CA ARG A 584 -19.84 34.22 28.87
C ARG A 584 -19.29 35.05 30.05
N GLN A 585 -19.39 36.38 30.00
CA GLN A 585 -19.10 37.30 31.12
C GLN A 585 -17.71 37.13 31.78
N GLY A 586 -16.72 36.60 31.06
CA GLY A 586 -15.36 36.36 31.56
C GLY A 586 -15.01 34.90 31.86
N ASP A 587 -15.94 33.95 31.71
CA ASP A 587 -15.61 32.52 31.69
C ASP A 587 -14.84 32.15 30.41
N VAL A 588 -13.52 32.33 30.45
CA VAL A 588 -12.61 31.98 29.36
C VAL A 588 -12.51 30.47 29.18
N VAL A 589 -12.49 29.70 30.28
CA VAL A 589 -12.31 28.23 30.24
C VAL A 589 -13.47 27.57 29.50
N GLY A 590 -14.70 27.83 29.92
CA GLY A 590 -15.89 27.29 29.29
C GLY A 590 -16.16 27.86 27.88
N THR A 591 -15.70 29.09 27.58
CA THR A 591 -15.72 29.59 26.20
C THR A 591 -14.78 28.79 25.29
N LEU A 592 -13.56 28.49 25.76
CA LEU A 592 -12.61 27.67 25.01
C LEU A 592 -13.11 26.23 24.86
N GLN A 593 -13.81 25.69 25.87
CA GLN A 593 -14.47 24.39 25.82
C GLN A 593 -15.53 24.30 24.71
N ASP A 594 -16.46 25.28 24.62
CA ASP A 594 -17.47 25.34 23.56
C ASP A 594 -16.82 25.40 22.17
N ILE A 595 -15.85 26.31 21.99
CA ILE A 595 -15.11 26.49 20.74
C ILE A 595 -14.39 25.19 20.34
N TRP A 596 -13.79 24.51 21.31
CA TRP A 596 -13.06 23.26 21.08
C TRP A 596 -14.00 22.12 20.68
N TRP A 597 -15.09 21.91 21.41
CA TRP A 597 -16.10 20.90 21.07
C TRP A 597 -16.68 21.14 19.67
N ALA A 598 -16.98 22.40 19.32
CA ALA A 598 -17.52 22.77 18.02
C ALA A 598 -16.51 22.52 16.87
N MET A 599 -15.21 22.76 17.08
CA MET A 599 -14.19 22.48 16.07
C MET A 599 -13.96 20.96 15.89
N LEU A 600 -13.85 20.18 16.97
CA LEU A 600 -13.66 18.72 16.88
C LEU A 600 -14.86 17.99 16.24
N ASN A 601 -16.06 18.60 16.28
CA ASN A 601 -17.27 18.08 15.63
C ASN A 601 -17.59 18.79 14.30
N SER A 602 -16.67 19.61 13.77
CA SER A 602 -16.86 20.29 12.48
C SER A 602 -16.54 19.38 11.30
N ASN A 603 -17.20 19.62 10.15
CA ASN A 603 -16.88 18.93 8.90
C ASN A 603 -15.40 19.12 8.52
N GLU A 604 -14.84 20.32 8.73
CA GLU A 604 -13.43 20.60 8.38
C GLU A 604 -12.44 19.78 9.22
N PHE A 605 -12.79 19.44 10.47
CA PHE A 605 -11.95 18.58 11.29
C PHE A 605 -11.88 17.15 10.76
N ILE A 606 -13.00 16.56 10.31
CA ILE A 606 -13.09 15.16 9.86
C ILE A 606 -12.76 14.95 8.36
N LEU A 607 -12.47 16.04 7.64
CA LEU A 607 -12.18 16.02 6.20
C LEU A 607 -10.69 16.28 5.91
N ILE A 608 -10.25 15.67 4.81
CA ILE A 608 -8.96 15.85 4.17
C ILE A 608 -9.24 16.65 2.91
N HIS A 609 -8.63 17.84 2.82
CA HIS A 609 -9.02 18.91 1.90
C HIS A 609 -7.81 19.67 1.37
#